data_AF-Q5LW65-F1
#
_entry.id   AF-Q5LW65-F1
#
_cell.length_a   1.000
_cell.length_b   1.000
_cell.length_c   1.000
_cell.angle_alpha   90.00
_cell.angle_beta   90.00
_cell.angle_gamma   90.00
#
_symmetry.space_group_name_H-M   'P 1'
#
loop_
_entity.id
_entity.type
_entity.pdbx_description
1 polymer ?
#
loop_
_entity_poly.entity_id
_entity_poly.type
_entity_poly.pdbx_seq_one_letter_code
_entity_poly.pdbx_strand_id
1 'polypeptide(L)'
;MRPHGKWGTPNRAQDPEKQIFNATLSVSYPKSPVLPTARHGAAIFAGQLCPMTELQAIREALYPEAPRKQTRRLRRADRTRAKALSPLRVLLLLASLPVIAGSTAIGVYMRTSPYPPELALRHLAALAGCETAALAGLPQARRGEPGYHQRNDADLDGVACGTTLADAGMEARTPTQRAPGQAKFVRP
;
A
#
# COMPACT_ATOMS: atom_id res chain seq x y z
N MET A 1 -68.16 -12.35 -15.04
CA MET A 1 -68.07 -11.04 -14.36
C MET A 1 -67.68 -11.26 -12.89
N ARG A 2 -66.41 -11.05 -12.55
CA ARG A 2 -65.90 -10.92 -11.17
C ARG A 2 -64.83 -9.82 -11.16
N PRO A 3 -64.78 -8.96 -10.14
CA PRO A 3 -64.07 -7.68 -10.24
C PRO A 3 -62.58 -7.79 -9.90
N HIS A 4 -61.84 -6.84 -10.46
CA HIS A 4 -60.42 -6.61 -10.29
C HIS A 4 -60.03 -6.40 -8.81
N GLY A 5 -59.19 -7.30 -8.29
CA GLY A 5 -58.47 -7.09 -7.03
C GLY A 5 -57.28 -6.15 -7.25
N LYS A 6 -57.35 -4.95 -6.68
CA LYS A 6 -56.23 -4.01 -6.59
C LYS A 6 -55.21 -4.56 -5.60
N TRP A 7 -54.01 -4.87 -6.08
CA TRP A 7 -52.87 -5.19 -5.23
C TRP A 7 -52.33 -3.89 -4.62
N GLY A 8 -52.51 -3.74 -3.31
CA GLY A 8 -51.92 -2.64 -2.55
C GLY A 8 -50.41 -2.76 -2.52
N THR A 9 -49.71 -1.69 -2.88
CA THR A 9 -48.25 -1.57 -2.73
C THR A 9 -47.88 -1.62 -1.25
N PRO A 10 -46.94 -2.48 -0.81
CA PRO A 10 -46.46 -2.45 0.56
C PRO A 10 -45.69 -1.15 0.81
N ASN A 11 -45.97 -0.54 1.96
CA ASN A 11 -45.32 0.65 2.49
C ASN A 11 -43.79 0.50 2.42
N ARG A 12 -43.16 1.45 1.73
CA ARG A 12 -41.72 1.62 1.66
C ARG A 12 -41.21 1.99 3.06
N ALA A 13 -40.70 1.00 3.78
CA ALA A 13 -39.95 1.21 5.01
C ALA A 13 -38.81 2.20 4.71
N GLN A 14 -38.72 3.24 5.53
CA GLN A 14 -37.67 4.24 5.47
C GLN A 14 -36.34 3.58 5.85
N ASP A 15 -35.41 3.50 4.90
CA ASP A 15 -34.03 3.11 5.15
C ASP A 15 -33.35 4.11 6.09
N PRO A 16 -32.88 3.72 7.29
CA PRO A 16 -32.08 4.59 8.15
C PRO A 16 -30.64 4.79 7.65
N GLU A 17 -30.27 4.23 6.49
CA GLU A 17 -28.87 4.15 6.03
C GLU A 17 -28.34 5.42 5.35
N LYS A 18 -29.13 6.50 5.27
CA LYS A 18 -28.69 7.78 4.65
C LYS A 18 -28.21 8.84 5.64
N GLN A 19 -28.00 8.51 6.91
CA GLN A 19 -27.52 9.48 7.92
C GLN A 19 -26.01 9.46 8.22
N ILE A 20 -25.19 8.70 7.50
CA ILE A 20 -23.75 8.57 7.86
C ILE A 20 -22.83 9.52 7.03
N PHE A 21 -23.33 10.20 6.01
CA PHE A 21 -22.47 10.93 5.05
C PHE A 21 -22.22 12.43 5.32
N ASN A 22 -22.47 12.94 6.54
CA ASN A 22 -22.19 14.34 6.89
C ASN A 22 -21.31 14.49 8.15
N ALA A 23 -20.34 13.59 8.33
CA ALA A 23 -19.21 13.84 9.24
C ALA A 23 -18.04 14.42 8.45
N THR A 24 -18.24 15.61 7.88
CA THR A 24 -17.15 16.44 7.34
C THR A 24 -16.28 16.84 8.52
N LEU A 25 -15.23 16.07 8.78
CA LEU A 25 -14.18 16.39 9.74
C LEU A 25 -13.56 17.73 9.34
N SER A 26 -14.07 18.81 9.94
CA SER A 26 -13.41 20.11 9.95
C SER A 26 -12.13 19.97 10.78
N VAL A 27 -11.06 19.49 10.14
CA VAL A 27 -9.72 19.47 10.72
C VAL A 27 -9.28 20.93 10.82
N SER A 28 -9.46 21.50 12.00
CA SER A 28 -8.97 22.82 12.35
C SER A 28 -7.45 22.73 12.49
N TYR A 29 -6.73 22.96 11.39
CA TYR A 29 -5.27 23.05 11.42
C TYR A 29 -4.85 24.28 12.23
N PRO A 30 -3.93 24.14 13.20
CA PRO A 30 -3.37 25.30 13.89
C PRO A 30 -2.63 26.17 12.86
N LYS A 31 -3.01 27.44 12.84
CA LYS A 31 -2.44 28.52 12.03
C LYS A 31 -0.92 28.49 12.15
N SER A 32 -0.23 28.15 11.06
CA SER A 32 1.22 28.08 11.00
C SER A 32 1.82 29.46 11.32
N PRO A 33 2.85 29.56 12.18
CA PRO A 33 3.57 30.81 12.35
C PRO A 33 4.26 31.18 11.03
N VAL A 34 3.95 32.39 10.54
CA VAL A 34 4.59 32.99 9.37
C VAL A 34 6.08 33.14 9.68
N LEU A 35 6.92 32.36 9.01
CA LEU A 35 8.37 32.57 9.06
C LEU A 35 8.71 33.88 8.33
N PRO A 36 9.53 34.76 8.91
CA PRO A 36 10.08 35.90 8.18
C PRO A 36 11.00 35.38 7.06
N THR A 37 10.68 35.76 5.84
CA THR A 37 11.52 35.56 4.66
C THR A 37 12.81 36.34 4.82
N ALA A 38 13.84 35.69 5.36
CA ALA A 38 15.21 36.18 5.35
C ALA A 38 15.75 36.08 3.91
N ARG A 39 15.63 37.16 3.15
CA ARG A 39 16.42 37.41 1.93
C ARG A 39 17.89 37.49 2.33
N HIS A 40 18.69 36.47 2.08
CA HIS A 40 20.15 36.64 2.03
C HIS A 40 20.73 35.87 0.86
N GLY A 41 21.64 36.56 0.17
CA GLY A 41 22.22 36.17 -1.09
C GLY A 41 23.07 34.91 -1.00
N ALA A 42 23.23 34.31 -2.17
CA ALA A 42 24.21 33.29 -2.43
C ALA A 42 25.62 33.82 -2.07
N ALA A 43 26.15 33.35 -0.94
CA ALA A 43 27.58 33.34 -0.69
C ALA A 43 28.04 31.90 -0.86
N ILE A 44 28.71 31.68 -1.99
CA ILE A 44 29.55 30.51 -2.24
C ILE A 44 30.65 30.54 -1.17
N PHE A 45 30.52 29.75 -0.12
CA PHE A 45 31.59 29.49 0.83
C PHE A 45 32.01 28.03 0.70
N ALA A 46 33.12 27.85 0.00
CA ALA A 46 33.93 26.66 0.04
C ALA A 46 34.70 26.62 1.36
N GLY A 47 34.81 25.43 1.95
CA GLY A 47 35.84 25.12 2.92
C GLY A 47 35.44 25.27 4.39
N GLN A 48 35.93 24.32 5.19
CA GLN A 48 35.81 24.15 6.63
C GLN A 48 34.47 23.60 7.16
N LEU A 49 34.49 22.29 7.44
CA LEU A 49 33.65 21.63 8.43
C LEU A 49 33.81 22.35 9.79
N CYS A 50 32.98 23.35 10.07
CA CYS A 50 32.83 23.85 11.44
C CYS A 50 32.29 22.70 12.31
N PRO A 51 32.90 22.42 13.48
CA PRO A 51 32.46 21.34 14.34
C PRO A 51 31.08 21.70 14.90
N MET A 52 30.05 20.98 14.45
CA MET A 52 28.65 21.12 14.91
C MET A 52 28.46 20.95 16.42
N THR A 53 29.50 20.57 17.16
CA THR A 53 29.48 20.34 18.61
C THR A 53 29.46 21.62 19.44
N GLU A 54 30.13 22.70 19.01
CA GLU A 54 30.14 23.98 19.75
C GLU A 54 28.77 24.66 19.75
N LEU A 55 28.10 24.67 18.58
CA LEU A 55 26.74 25.21 18.47
C LEU A 55 25.71 24.37 19.23
N GLN A 56 25.91 23.06 19.33
CA GLN A 56 25.07 22.19 20.16
C GLN A 56 25.27 22.48 21.65
N ALA A 57 26.51 22.63 22.11
CA ALA A 57 26.81 22.97 23.50
C ALA A 57 26.25 24.34 23.91
N ILE A 58 26.35 25.36 23.04
CA ILE A 58 25.77 26.68 23.27
C ILE A 58 24.24 26.60 23.33
N ARG A 59 23.60 25.82 22.45
CA ARG A 59 22.14 25.63 22.47
C ARG A 59 21.65 24.93 23.73
N GLU A 60 22.35 23.90 24.20
CA GLU A 60 22.04 23.21 25.47
C GLU A 60 22.25 24.13 26.68
N ALA A 61 23.27 24.99 26.65
CA ALA A 61 23.52 25.96 27.71
C ALA A 61 22.52 27.13 27.71
N LEU A 62 22.04 27.58 26.54
CA LEU A 62 21.04 28.66 26.41
C LEU A 62 19.63 28.19 26.74
N TYR A 63 19.34 26.91 26.52
CA TYR A 63 18.04 26.31 26.80
C TYR A 63 18.23 25.06 27.65
N PRO A 64 18.63 25.20 28.93
CA PRO A 64 18.57 24.06 29.84
C PRO A 64 17.10 23.63 29.85
N GLU A 65 16.81 22.45 29.35
CA GLU A 65 15.48 21.84 29.34
C GLU A 65 15.02 21.77 30.81
N ALA A 66 14.35 22.82 31.27
CA ALA A 66 13.84 22.89 32.62
C ALA A 66 12.92 21.69 32.78
N PRO A 67 13.15 20.81 33.76
CA PRO A 67 12.38 19.57 33.90
C PRO A 67 10.92 19.97 34.02
N ARG A 68 10.17 19.81 32.91
CA ARG A 68 8.75 20.13 32.86
C ARG A 68 8.10 19.24 33.89
N LYS A 69 7.74 19.81 35.05
CA LYS A 69 6.99 19.12 36.09
C LYS A 69 5.68 18.69 35.45
N GLN A 70 5.66 17.46 34.91
CA GLN A 70 4.50 16.88 34.27
C GLN A 70 3.36 16.99 35.27
N THR A 71 2.40 17.86 34.95
CA THR A 71 1.26 18.08 35.81
C THR A 71 0.51 16.75 35.94
N ARG A 72 -0.10 16.49 37.09
CA ARG A 72 -0.89 15.26 37.31
C ARG A 72 -1.94 15.02 36.21
N ARG A 73 -2.38 16.10 35.53
CA ARG A 73 -3.28 16.05 34.36
C ARG A 73 -2.61 15.43 33.13
N LEU A 74 -1.36 15.78 32.83
CA LEU A 74 -0.62 15.22 31.71
C LEU A 74 -0.43 13.70 31.88
N ARG A 75 -0.03 13.25 33.08
CA ARG A 75 0.15 11.81 33.36
C ARG A 75 -1.14 10.98 33.22
N ARG A 76 -2.31 11.58 33.50
CA ARG A 76 -3.61 10.92 33.26
C ARG A 76 -3.87 10.78 31.77
N ALA A 77 -3.59 11.82 30.98
CA ALA A 77 -3.71 11.79 29.53
C ALA A 77 -2.73 10.80 28.86
N ASP A 78 -1.50 10.68 29.37
CA ASP A 78 -0.52 9.73 28.82
C ASP A 78 -0.92 8.28 29.09
N ARG A 79 -1.54 7.99 30.26
CA ARG A 79 -2.09 6.65 30.54
C ARG A 79 -3.27 6.29 29.66
N THR A 80 -4.15 7.25 29.33
CA THR A 80 -5.25 7.00 28.39
C THR A 80 -4.74 6.85 26.96
N ARG A 81 -3.75 7.65 26.54
CA ARG A 81 -3.08 7.53 25.24
C ARG A 81 -2.34 6.21 25.09
N ALA A 82 -1.58 5.76 26.10
CA ALA A 82 -0.87 4.48 26.06
C ALA A 82 -1.82 3.28 25.91
N LYS A 83 -3.03 3.37 26.46
CA LYS A 83 -4.08 2.36 26.28
C LYS A 83 -4.77 2.46 24.92
N ALA A 84 -5.05 3.68 24.45
CA ALA A 84 -5.69 3.90 23.16
C ALA A 84 -4.78 3.51 21.97
N LEU A 85 -3.48 3.77 22.10
CA LEU A 85 -2.42 3.43 21.14
C LEU A 85 -1.68 2.15 21.57
N SER A 86 -2.39 1.17 22.13
CA SER A 86 -1.75 -0.11 22.42
C SER A 86 -1.12 -0.65 21.13
N PRO A 87 0.20 -0.92 21.09
CA PRO A 87 0.91 -1.25 19.85
C PRO A 87 0.30 -2.48 19.16
N LEU A 88 -0.20 -3.44 19.94
CA LEU A 88 -0.94 -4.60 19.45
C LEU A 88 -2.17 -4.19 18.62
N ARG A 89 -2.98 -3.25 19.11
CA ARG A 89 -4.21 -2.82 18.42
C ARG A 89 -3.90 -2.09 17.11
N VAL A 90 -2.84 -1.28 17.09
CA VAL A 90 -2.35 -0.64 15.86
C VAL A 90 -1.88 -1.70 14.87
N LEU A 91 -1.13 -2.70 15.33
CA LEU A 91 -0.65 -3.80 14.49
C LEU A 91 -1.81 -4.63 13.93
N LEU A 92 -2.81 -4.96 14.75
CA LEU A 92 -4.03 -5.65 14.33
C LEU A 92 -4.84 -4.83 13.31
N LEU A 93 -4.98 -3.53 13.52
CA LEU A 93 -5.64 -2.62 12.56
C LEU A 93 -4.89 -2.62 11.22
N LEU A 94 -3.56 -2.47 11.24
CA LEU A 94 -2.74 -2.49 10.03
C LEU A 94 -2.78 -3.86 9.33
N ALA A 95 -2.75 -4.95 10.09
CA ALA A 95 -2.87 -6.31 9.55
C ALA A 95 -4.27 -6.59 8.98
N SER A 96 -5.32 -5.97 9.52
CA SER A 96 -6.69 -6.15 9.01
C SER A 96 -6.89 -5.53 7.62
N LEU A 97 -6.16 -4.47 7.27
CA LEU A 97 -6.29 -3.79 5.97
C LEU A 97 -6.03 -4.72 4.76
N PRO A 98 -4.88 -5.40 4.63
CA PRO A 98 -4.65 -6.31 3.50
C PRO A 98 -5.57 -7.52 3.53
N VAL A 99 -6.00 -7.99 4.71
CA VAL A 99 -6.95 -9.10 4.83
C VAL A 99 -8.31 -8.73 4.26
N ILE A 100 -8.85 -7.57 4.66
CA ILE A 100 -10.13 -7.06 4.15
C ILE A 100 -10.01 -6.81 2.64
N ALA A 101 -8.98 -6.10 2.19
CA ALA A 101 -8.76 -5.82 0.78
C ALA A 101 -8.60 -7.09 -0.08
N GLY A 102 -7.87 -8.09 0.40
CA GLY A 102 -7.71 -9.38 -0.26
C GLY A 102 -9.04 -10.13 -0.34
N SER A 103 -9.79 -10.18 0.77
CA SER A 103 -11.08 -10.87 0.81
C SER A 103 -12.12 -10.26 -0.13
N THR A 104 -12.19 -8.93 -0.21
CA THR A 104 -13.11 -8.24 -1.11
C THR A 104 -12.69 -8.42 -2.56
N ALA A 105 -11.39 -8.33 -2.87
CA ALA A 105 -10.88 -8.60 -4.22
C ALA A 105 -11.20 -10.02 -4.69
N ILE A 106 -10.97 -11.04 -3.84
CA ILE A 106 -11.33 -12.43 -4.16
C ILE A 106 -12.84 -12.58 -4.37
N GLY A 107 -13.67 -12.00 -3.47
CA GLY A 107 -15.12 -12.08 -3.57
C GLY A 107 -15.69 -11.42 -4.83
N VAL A 108 -15.16 -10.25 -5.22
CA VAL A 108 -15.52 -9.58 -6.47
C VAL A 108 -15.11 -10.44 -7.66
N TYR A 109 -13.86 -10.92 -7.68
CA TYR A 109 -13.36 -11.78 -8.75
C TYR A 109 -14.22 -13.03 -8.95
N MET A 110 -14.62 -13.71 -7.88
CA MET A 110 -15.50 -14.89 -7.97
C MET A 110 -16.88 -14.59 -8.56
N ARG A 111 -17.42 -13.38 -8.34
CA ARG A 111 -18.73 -12.98 -8.89
C ARG A 111 -18.64 -12.48 -10.34
N THR A 112 -17.54 -11.85 -10.72
CA THR A 112 -17.39 -11.24 -12.05
C THR A 112 -16.65 -12.13 -13.04
N SER A 113 -16.01 -13.20 -12.55
CA SER A 113 -15.27 -14.17 -13.35
C SER A 113 -16.19 -14.89 -14.35
N PRO A 114 -15.78 -15.02 -15.63
CA PRO A 114 -16.47 -15.87 -16.60
C PRO A 114 -16.21 -17.37 -16.37
N TYR A 115 -15.23 -17.70 -15.53
CA TYR A 115 -14.84 -19.09 -15.21
C TYR A 115 -15.65 -19.62 -14.02
N PRO A 116 -15.92 -20.94 -13.97
CA PRO A 116 -16.49 -21.56 -12.79
C PRO A 116 -15.55 -21.42 -11.57
N PRO A 117 -16.06 -21.50 -10.33
CA PRO A 117 -15.33 -21.09 -9.13
C PRO A 117 -14.00 -21.84 -8.93
N GLU A 118 -13.99 -23.13 -9.27
CA GLU A 118 -12.78 -23.96 -9.20
C GLU A 118 -11.70 -23.48 -10.16
N LEU A 119 -12.07 -23.16 -11.41
CA LEU A 119 -11.15 -22.65 -12.42
C LEU A 119 -10.67 -21.23 -12.12
N ALA A 120 -11.54 -20.39 -11.55
CA ALA A 120 -11.21 -19.05 -11.08
C ALA A 120 -10.13 -19.10 -9.98
N LEU A 121 -10.25 -20.02 -9.01
CA LEU A 121 -9.24 -20.24 -7.97
C LEU A 121 -7.89 -20.65 -8.55
N ARG A 122 -7.91 -21.52 -9.57
CA ARG A 122 -6.71 -21.96 -10.29
C ARG A 122 -5.99 -20.79 -10.99
N HIS A 123 -6.73 -19.86 -11.60
CA HIS A 123 -6.15 -18.63 -12.16
C HIS A 123 -5.55 -17.71 -11.07
N LEU A 124 -6.19 -17.57 -9.91
CA LEU A 124 -5.64 -16.79 -8.79
C LEU A 124 -4.38 -17.43 -8.21
N ALA A 125 -4.33 -18.76 -8.09
CA ALA A 125 -3.16 -19.48 -7.62
C ALA A 125 -1.96 -19.26 -8.55
N ALA A 126 -2.20 -19.26 -9.87
CA ALA A 126 -1.18 -18.94 -10.86
C ALA A 126 -0.69 -17.48 -10.78
N LEU A 127 -1.56 -16.52 -10.49
CA LEU A 127 -1.13 -15.12 -10.27
C LEU A 127 -0.13 -14.99 -9.11
N ALA A 128 -0.25 -15.82 -8.08
CA ALA A 128 0.65 -15.82 -6.92
C ALA A 128 2.05 -16.40 -7.24
N GLY A 129 2.16 -17.29 -8.23
CA GLY A 129 3.43 -17.87 -8.68
C GLY A 129 3.34 -19.36 -9.05
N CYS A 130 4.47 -19.92 -9.47
CA CYS A 130 4.53 -21.31 -9.93
C CYS A 130 4.47 -22.34 -8.80
N GLU A 131 5.08 -22.06 -7.64
CA GLU A 131 4.99 -22.94 -6.47
C GLU A 131 3.53 -23.05 -5.97
N THR A 132 2.84 -21.91 -5.90
CA THR A 132 1.42 -21.86 -5.52
C THR A 132 0.52 -22.51 -6.56
N ALA A 133 0.83 -22.36 -7.85
CA ALA A 133 0.13 -23.08 -8.91
C ALA A 133 0.33 -24.60 -8.81
N ALA A 134 1.55 -25.06 -8.55
CA ALA A 134 1.85 -26.47 -8.36
C ALA A 134 1.10 -27.08 -7.17
N LEU A 135 1.03 -26.35 -6.04
CA LEU A 135 0.22 -26.75 -4.88
C LEU A 135 -1.29 -26.83 -5.19
N ALA A 136 -1.76 -26.03 -6.14
CA ALA A 136 -3.13 -26.08 -6.65
C ALA A 136 -3.34 -27.15 -7.75
N GLY A 137 -2.34 -28.01 -8.01
CA GLY A 137 -2.41 -29.07 -9.01
C GLY A 137 -2.21 -28.58 -10.46
N LEU A 138 -1.62 -27.41 -10.65
CA LEU A 138 -1.34 -26.79 -11.96
C LEU A 138 0.18 -26.69 -12.18
N PRO A 139 0.86 -27.80 -12.50
CA PRO A 139 2.30 -27.79 -12.68
C PRO A 139 2.74 -27.03 -13.94
N GLN A 140 1.94 -27.08 -15.02
CA GLN A 140 2.19 -26.37 -16.28
C GLN A 140 0.85 -25.94 -16.87
N ALA A 141 0.78 -24.73 -17.43
CA ALA A 141 -0.44 -24.22 -18.05
C ALA A 141 -0.10 -23.48 -19.34
N ARG A 142 -0.86 -23.72 -20.41
CA ARG A 142 -0.65 -23.06 -21.71
C ARG A 142 -1.48 -21.79 -21.83
N ARG A 143 -1.10 -20.91 -22.75
CA ARG A 143 -1.85 -19.68 -23.03
C ARG A 143 -3.31 -20.00 -23.35
N GLY A 144 -4.22 -19.38 -22.59
CA GLY A 144 -5.66 -19.60 -22.69
C GLY A 144 -6.18 -20.72 -21.78
N GLU A 145 -5.30 -21.49 -21.15
CA GLU A 145 -5.66 -22.49 -20.16
C GLU A 145 -5.78 -21.90 -18.75
N PRO A 146 -6.58 -22.55 -17.90
CA PRO A 146 -6.66 -22.25 -16.48
C PRO A 146 -5.31 -22.39 -15.81
N GLY A 147 -4.85 -21.32 -15.15
CA GLY A 147 -3.54 -21.30 -14.51
C GLY A 147 -2.40 -20.72 -15.36
N TYR A 148 -2.65 -20.31 -16.60
CA TYR A 148 -1.65 -19.51 -17.33
C TYR A 148 -1.64 -18.08 -16.80
N HIS A 149 -0.44 -17.58 -16.49
CA HIS A 149 -0.22 -16.19 -16.17
C HIS A 149 1.06 -15.72 -16.85
N GLN A 150 1.00 -14.62 -17.61
CA GLN A 150 2.14 -14.13 -18.41
C GLN A 150 3.39 -13.86 -17.55
N ARG A 151 3.22 -13.47 -16.28
CA ARG A 151 4.34 -13.29 -15.34
C ARG A 151 5.12 -14.57 -15.04
N ASN A 152 4.51 -15.74 -15.25
CA ASN A 152 5.09 -17.06 -14.98
C ASN A 152 5.61 -17.75 -16.25
N ASP A 153 5.54 -17.06 -17.39
CA ASP A 153 6.02 -17.49 -18.71
C ASP A 153 7.23 -16.60 -19.03
N ALA A 154 8.40 -17.00 -18.52
CA ALA A 154 9.60 -16.17 -18.53
C ALA A 154 10.25 -16.07 -19.93
N ASP A 155 10.09 -17.13 -20.71
CA ASP A 155 10.56 -17.34 -22.07
C ASP A 155 9.55 -16.94 -23.14
N LEU A 156 8.29 -16.66 -22.75
CA LEU A 156 7.20 -16.22 -23.64
C LEU A 156 6.85 -17.27 -24.72
N ASP A 157 7.11 -18.54 -24.45
CA ASP A 157 6.79 -19.66 -25.34
C ASP A 157 5.28 -20.03 -25.29
N GLY A 158 4.55 -19.41 -24.36
CA GLY A 158 3.13 -19.66 -24.14
C GLY A 158 2.86 -20.75 -23.12
N VAL A 159 3.86 -21.23 -22.37
CA VAL A 159 3.76 -22.22 -21.31
C VAL A 159 4.21 -21.59 -19.99
N ALA A 160 3.25 -21.28 -19.12
CA ALA A 160 3.55 -20.81 -17.78
C ALA A 160 4.04 -21.98 -16.91
N CYS A 161 5.03 -21.70 -16.05
CA CYS A 161 5.61 -22.65 -15.11
C CYS A 161 6.23 -23.89 -15.78
N GLY A 162 6.69 -23.74 -17.03
CA GLY A 162 7.49 -24.76 -17.70
C GLY A 162 8.71 -25.15 -16.86
N THR A 163 8.95 -26.45 -16.70
CA THR A 163 10.10 -26.98 -15.97
C THR A 163 11.35 -26.89 -16.84
N THR A 164 11.88 -25.69 -17.10
CA THR A 164 13.15 -25.53 -17.80
C THR A 164 14.32 -25.77 -16.85
N LEU A 165 14.40 -26.97 -16.27
CA LEU A 165 15.69 -27.55 -15.85
C LEU A 165 16.36 -28.33 -17.00
N ALA A 166 15.63 -28.65 -18.07
CA ALA A 166 16.20 -29.23 -19.29
C ALA A 166 16.71 -28.15 -20.28
N ASP A 167 16.16 -26.92 -20.26
CA ASP A 167 16.51 -25.87 -21.23
C ASP A 167 17.29 -24.68 -20.64
N ALA A 168 17.50 -24.63 -19.33
CA ALA A 168 18.40 -23.65 -18.69
C ALA A 168 19.90 -23.89 -19.02
N GLY A 169 20.21 -24.90 -19.84
CA GLY A 169 21.57 -25.28 -20.23
C GLY A 169 22.08 -24.70 -21.54
N MET A 170 21.27 -24.01 -22.37
CA MET A 170 21.74 -23.62 -23.71
C MET A 170 21.17 -22.29 -24.27
N GLU A 171 21.14 -21.22 -23.48
CA GLU A 171 21.49 -19.87 -23.97
C GLU A 171 21.54 -18.92 -22.77
N ALA A 172 22.61 -19.05 -21.98
CA ALA A 172 23.16 -17.89 -21.32
C ALA A 172 23.60 -16.91 -22.42
N ARG A 173 22.65 -16.17 -23.00
CA ARG A 173 22.97 -14.90 -23.65
C ARG A 173 23.51 -14.03 -22.53
N THR A 174 24.83 -13.98 -22.48
CA THR A 174 25.63 -12.98 -21.77
C THR A 174 24.81 -11.71 -21.69
N PRO A 175 24.46 -11.19 -20.48
CA PRO A 175 23.91 -9.86 -20.41
C PRO A 175 24.98 -8.96 -21.00
N THR A 176 24.77 -8.51 -22.24
CA THR A 176 25.54 -7.43 -22.82
C THR A 176 25.39 -6.29 -21.81
N GLN A 177 26.43 -6.09 -21.00
CA GLN A 177 26.58 -4.91 -20.17
C GLN A 177 26.34 -3.75 -21.11
N ARG A 178 25.14 -3.16 -21.05
CA ARG A 178 24.87 -1.88 -21.68
C ARG A 178 25.78 -0.91 -20.96
N ALA A 179 26.96 -0.68 -21.53
CA ALA A 179 27.82 0.42 -21.17
C ALA A 179 26.92 1.67 -21.16
N PRO A 180 26.89 2.45 -20.07
CA PRO A 180 26.15 3.71 -20.05
C PRO A 180 26.77 4.62 -21.10
N GLY A 181 26.19 4.60 -22.30
CA GLY A 181 26.57 5.45 -23.40
C GLY A 181 26.28 6.88 -23.03
N GLN A 182 27.34 7.63 -22.71
CA GLN A 182 27.58 9.03 -23.10
C GLN A 182 26.31 9.80 -23.50
N ALA A 183 25.42 10.07 -22.54
CA ALA A 183 24.33 11.02 -22.76
C ALA A 183 24.97 12.42 -22.87
N LYS A 184 25.17 12.88 -24.10
CA LYS A 184 25.68 14.21 -24.41
C LYS A 184 24.58 15.22 -24.05
N PHE A 185 24.69 15.81 -22.86
CA PHE A 185 23.84 16.93 -22.45
C PHE A 185 24.09 18.12 -23.40
N VAL A 186 23.15 18.36 -24.31
CA VAL A 186 23.05 19.63 -25.04
C VAL A 186 22.34 20.61 -24.11
N ARG A 187 23.04 21.65 -23.67
CA ARG A 187 22.43 22.76 -22.93
C ARG A 187 21.83 23.76 -23.93
N PRO A 188 20.62 24.29 -23.67
CA PRO A 188 20.05 25.40 -24.44
C PRO A 188 20.78 26.72 -24.17
#